data_AF-A0A6P1I3V0-F1
#
_entry.id   AF-A0A6P1I3V0-F1
#
_cell.length_a   1.000
_cell.length_b   1.000
_cell.length_c   1.000
_cell.angle_alpha   90.00
_cell.angle_beta   90.00
_cell.angle_gamma   90.00
#
_symmetry.space_group_name_H-M   'P 1'
#
loop_
_entity.id
_entity.type
_entity.pdbx_description
1 polymer ?
#
loop_
_entity_poly.entity_id
_entity_poly.type
_entity_poly.pdbx_seq_one_letter_code
_entity_poly.pdbx_strand_id
1 'polypeptide(L)'
;MSTAEQMLESYPKKLRHIDQAALLACIGARAECAQTCTACADACPSEPSVADLTACIRTDLDCAAACLRCERAGRELFSALD
;
A
#
# COMPACT_ATOMS: atom_id res chain seq x y z
N MET A 1 -15.33 -3.65 7.78
CA MET A 1 -14.09 -4.04 8.46
C MET A 1 -13.09 -4.57 7.47
N SER A 2 -11.86 -4.04 7.46
CA SER A 2 -10.77 -4.56 6.63
C SER A 2 -10.04 -5.73 7.32
N THR A 3 -9.27 -6.53 6.58
CA THR A 3 -8.42 -7.57 7.18
C THR A 3 -7.39 -6.97 8.14
N ALA A 4 -6.81 -5.80 7.82
CA ALA A 4 -5.84 -5.13 8.69
C ALA A 4 -6.47 -4.69 10.03
N GLU A 5 -7.72 -4.23 9.99
CA GLU A 5 -8.50 -3.85 11.17
C GLU A 5 -8.77 -5.07 12.07
N GLN A 6 -9.20 -6.20 11.49
CA GLN A 6 -9.38 -7.46 12.22
C GLN A 6 -8.08 -7.96 12.89
N MET A 7 -6.96 -7.83 12.18
CA MET A 7 -5.65 -8.22 12.71
C MET A 7 -5.22 -7.30 13.87
N LEU A 8 -5.53 -6.01 13.80
CA LEU A 8 -5.22 -5.07 14.87
C LEU A 8 -6.11 -5.24 16.10
N GLU A 9 -7.41 -5.49 15.90
CA GLU A 9 -8.36 -5.76 17.00
C GLU A 9 -8.05 -7.05 17.75
N SER A 10 -7.56 -8.08 17.06
CA SER A 10 -7.18 -9.36 17.65
C SER A 10 -5.77 -9.38 18.26
N TYR A 11 -4.99 -8.29 18.09
CA TYR A 11 -3.63 -8.20 18.61
C TYR A 11 -3.63 -8.08 20.14
N PRO A 12 -2.93 -8.98 20.88
CA PRO A 12 -3.09 -9.12 22.33
C PRO A 12 -2.46 -7.98 23.14
N LYS A 13 -1.57 -7.16 22.55
CA LYS A 13 -0.90 -6.05 23.24
C LYS A 13 -1.45 -4.71 22.76
N LYS A 14 -1.47 -3.71 23.65
CA LYS A 14 -1.73 -2.33 23.23
C LYS A 14 -0.48 -1.74 22.59
N LEU A 15 -0.60 -1.30 21.34
CA LEU A 15 0.44 -0.53 20.65
C LEU A 15 0.63 0.83 21.37
N ARG A 16 1.60 0.91 22.29
CA ARG A 16 1.94 2.18 22.95
C ARG A 16 2.75 3.01 21.96
N HIS A 17 2.39 4.29 21.80
CA HIS A 17 3.05 5.26 20.89
C HIS A 17 2.73 5.15 19.40
N ILE A 18 1.73 4.35 19.01
CA ILE A 18 1.25 4.27 17.62
C ILE A 18 -0.21 4.70 17.57
N ASP A 19 -0.52 5.64 16.68
CA ASP A 19 -1.90 5.96 16.32
C ASP A 19 -2.45 4.84 15.42
N GLN A 20 -3.33 4.02 15.99
CA GLN A 20 -3.94 2.88 15.32
C GLN A 20 -4.81 3.29 14.12
N ALA A 21 -5.54 4.40 14.24
CA ALA A 21 -6.39 4.88 13.16
C ALA A 21 -5.53 5.38 12.00
N ALA A 22 -4.46 6.12 12.29
CA ALA A 22 -3.50 6.56 11.28
C ALA A 22 -2.80 5.38 10.60
N LEU A 23 -2.43 4.33 11.36
CA LEU A 23 -1.82 3.12 10.81
C LEU A 23 -2.77 2.36 9.88
N LEU A 24 -4.03 2.15 10.29
CA LEU A 24 -5.03 1.49 9.46
C LEU A 24 -5.32 2.29 8.18
N ALA A 25 -5.46 3.61 8.29
CA ALA A 25 -5.64 4.49 7.14
C ALA A 25 -4.44 4.42 6.18
N CYS A 26 -3.22 4.38 6.72
CA CYS A 26 -2.01 4.22 5.92
C CYS A 26 -1.99 2.88 5.17
N ILE A 27 -2.24 1.76 5.85
CA ILE A 27 -2.26 0.43 5.21
C ILE A 27 -3.31 0.39 4.09
N GLY A 28 -4.53 0.88 4.36
CA GLY A 28 -5.60 0.94 3.36
C GLY A 28 -5.22 1.78 2.13
N ALA A 29 -4.74 3.01 2.36
CA ALA A 29 -4.34 3.91 1.28
C ALA A 29 -3.17 3.36 0.45
N ARG A 30 -2.22 2.64 1.07
CA ARG A 30 -1.11 2.02 0.35
C ARG A 30 -1.56 0.81 -0.47
N ALA A 31 -2.47 -0.01 0.04
CA ALA A 31 -3.05 -1.12 -0.71
C ALA A 31 -3.82 -0.61 -1.95
N GLU A 32 -4.67 0.41 -1.77
CA GLU A 32 -5.41 1.05 -2.86
C GLU A 32 -4.46 1.67 -3.89
N CYS A 33 -3.49 2.48 -3.45
CA CYS A 33 -2.52 3.13 -4.33
C CYS A 33 -1.68 2.12 -5.12
N ALA A 34 -1.25 1.02 -4.50
CA ALA A 34 -0.52 -0.04 -5.20
C ALA A 34 -1.36 -0.67 -6.32
N GLN A 35 -2.64 -0.94 -6.08
CA GLN A 35 -3.56 -1.46 -7.09
C GLN A 35 -3.74 -0.43 -8.22
N THR A 36 -3.99 0.83 -7.89
CA THR A 36 -4.20 1.90 -8.88
C THR A 36 -2.98 2.08 -9.77
N CYS A 37 -1.78 2.17 -9.21
CA CYS A 37 -0.56 2.32 -10.01
C CYS A 37 -0.27 1.09 -10.87
N THR A 38 -0.54 -0.12 -10.36
CA THR A 38 -0.40 -1.35 -11.18
C THR A 38 -1.35 -1.33 -12.37
N ALA A 39 -2.62 -0.96 -12.15
CA ALA A 39 -3.61 -0.83 -13.22
C ALA A 39 -3.25 0.27 -14.22
N CYS A 40 -2.72 1.41 -13.74
CA CYS A 40 -2.29 2.51 -14.60
C CYS A 40 -1.09 2.11 -15.47
N ALA A 41 -0.09 1.44 -14.90
CA ALA A 41 1.06 0.93 -15.65
C ALA A 41 0.67 -0.10 -16.72
N ASP A 42 -0.37 -0.91 -16.48
CA ASP A 42 -0.92 -1.88 -17.45
C ASP A 42 -1.77 -1.21 -18.54
N ALA A 43 -2.50 -0.15 -18.18
CA ALA A 43 -3.33 0.61 -19.12
C ALA A 43 -2.49 1.49 -20.07
N CYS A 44 -1.42 2.13 -19.58
CA CYS A 44 -0.62 3.07 -20.35
C CYS A 44 -0.08 2.53 -21.70
N PRO A 45 0.38 1.27 -21.83
CA PRO A 45 0.74 0.68 -23.12
C PRO A 45 -0.38 0.58 -24.15
N SER A 46 -1.64 0.60 -23.71
CA SER A 46 -2.81 0.58 -24.58
C SER A 46 -3.17 1.96 -25.15
N GLU A 47 -2.55 3.02 -24.63
CA GLU A 47 -2.81 4.39 -25.08
C GLU A 47 -2.10 4.69 -26.42
N PRO A 48 -2.75 5.43 -27.33
CA PRO A 48 -2.15 5.80 -28.62
C PRO A 48 -0.82 6.58 -28.50
N SER A 49 -0.61 7.28 -27.39
CA SER A 49 0.57 8.12 -27.10
C SER A 49 1.56 7.47 -26.12
N VAL A 50 1.70 6.13 -26.13
CA VAL A 50 2.56 5.40 -25.19
C VAL A 50 4.00 5.92 -25.08
N ALA A 51 4.56 6.46 -26.17
CA ALA A 51 5.91 7.05 -26.17
C ALA A 51 6.06 8.16 -25.11
N ASP A 52 5.02 9.00 -24.96
CA ASP A 52 4.99 10.10 -24.00
C ASP A 52 4.74 9.62 -22.55
N LEU A 53 4.27 8.37 -22.39
CA LEU A 53 3.91 7.78 -21.08
C LEU A 53 5.02 6.93 -20.46
N THR A 54 6.20 6.85 -21.08
CA THR A 54 7.32 6.04 -20.55
C THR A 54 7.69 6.43 -19.11
N ALA A 55 7.66 7.72 -18.78
CA ALA A 55 7.92 8.20 -17.42
C ALA A 55 6.77 7.86 -16.45
N CYS A 56 5.53 7.91 -16.93
CA CYS A 56 4.35 7.52 -16.15
C CYS A 56 4.43 6.05 -15.74
N ILE A 57 4.62 5.15 -16.71
CA ILE A 57 4.73 3.70 -16.49
C ILE A 57 5.81 3.37 -15.45
N ARG A 58 7.00 3.95 -15.59
CA ARG A 58 8.11 3.71 -14.64
C ARG A 58 7.76 4.19 -13.23
N THR A 59 7.19 5.39 -13.14
CA THR A 59 6.80 5.97 -11.84
C THR A 59 5.69 5.16 -11.19
N ASP A 60 4.72 4.67 -11.95
CA ASP A 60 3.65 3.80 -11.47
C ASP A 60 4.20 2.48 -10.94
N LEU A 61 5.12 1.83 -11.66
CA LEU A 61 5.75 0.59 -11.21
C LEU A 61 6.56 0.79 -9.92
N ASP A 62 7.34 1.88 -9.85
CA ASP A 62 8.10 2.23 -8.64
C ASP A 62 7.19 2.54 -7.45
N CYS A 63 6.09 3.28 -7.70
CA CYS A 63 5.09 3.62 -6.70
C CYS A 63 4.36 2.38 -6.18
N ALA A 64 3.92 1.49 -7.07
CA ALA A 64 3.27 0.24 -6.71
C ALA A 64 4.19 -0.63 -5.83
N ALA A 65 5.45 -0.78 -6.24
CA ALA A 65 6.44 -1.54 -5.46
C ALA A 65 6.70 -0.92 -4.08
N ALA A 66 6.82 0.41 -4.00
CA ALA A 66 7.00 1.11 -2.73
C ALA A 66 5.77 0.99 -1.80
N CYS A 67 4.57 1.12 -2.35
CA CYS A 67 3.33 1.00 -1.60
C CYS A 67 3.11 -0.41 -1.05
N LEU A 68 3.36 -1.47 -1.84
CA LEU A 68 3.32 -2.85 -1.37
C LEU A 68 4.31 -3.11 -0.23
N ARG A 69 5.54 -2.58 -0.34
CA ARG A 69 6.53 -2.69 0.74
C ARG A 69 6.07 -1.96 2.00
N CYS A 70 5.53 -0.76 1.87
CA CYS A 70 5.06 0.04 3.01
C CYS A 70 3.86 -0.61 3.71
N GLU A 71 2.89 -1.08 2.93
CA GLU A 71 1.72 -1.82 3.41
C GLU A 71 2.14 -3.10 4.17
N ARG A 72 3.06 -3.90 3.60
CA ARG A 72 3.64 -5.06 4.27
C ARG A 72 4.36 -4.68 5.57
N ALA A 73 5.22 -3.66 5.55
CA ALA A 73 5.93 -3.20 6.74
C ALA A 73 4.96 -2.75 7.85
N GLY A 74 3.88 -2.05 7.48
CA GLY A 74 2.81 -1.68 8.41
C GLY A 74 2.15 -2.88 9.07
N ARG A 75 1.95 -3.98 8.32
CA ARG A 75 1.48 -5.26 8.88
C ARG A 75 2.52 -5.98 9.74
N GLU A 76 3.78 -5.99 9.33
CA GLU A 76 4.87 -6.64 10.05
C GLU A 76 5.17 -5.95 11.38
N LEU A 77 4.93 -4.65 11.47
CA LEU A 77 5.00 -3.91 12.74
C LEU A 77 4.11 -4.54 13.82
N PHE A 78 3.01 -5.19 13.46
CA PHE A 78 2.18 -5.96 14.40
C PHE A 78 2.90 -7.18 14.96
N SER A 79 3.71 -7.86 14.13
CA SER A 79 4.47 -9.06 14.56
C SER A 79 5.74 -8.75 15.36
N ALA A 80 6.30 -7.55 15.19
CA ALA A 80 7.58 -7.17 15.81
C ALA A 80 7.45 -6.55 17.21
N LEU A 81 6.23 -6.36 17.72
CA LEU A 81 5.95 -5.79 19.04
C LEU A 81 5.73 -6.87 20.13
N ASP A 82 6.05 -8.12 19.80
CA ASP A 82 6.25 -9.21 20.77
C ASP A 82 7.50 -9.03 21.62
#